data_AF-A0A662IA53-F1
#
_entry.id   AF-A0A662IA53-F1
#
_cell.length_a   1.000
_cell.length_b   1.000
_cell.length_c   1.000
_cell.angle_alpha   90.00
_cell.angle_beta   90.00
_cell.angle_gamma   90.00
#
_symmetry.space_group_name_H-M   'P 1'
#
loop_
_entity.id
_entity.type
_entity.pdbx_description
1 polymer ?
#
loop_
_entity_poly.entity_id
_entity_poly.type
_entity_poly.pdbx_seq_one_letter_code
_entity_poly.pdbx_strand_id
1 'polypeptide(L)'
;MSGGKSGWMRINVPAPITQTIDRLKRENNEPRWRVIARAILTYAKIHDDLDRRLYYISKLMTGWSYVKVYLSLRKNGKVTDEEVKAQVKRFCKTLDQIQSRLHIKTSHIIGLVWDVAKGYNGKRVAQINDEIREVIKALLVAEVGGERA
;
A
#
# COMPACT_ATOMS: atom_id res chain seq x y z
N MET A 1 -1.12 -10.55 24.09
CA MET A 1 -0.11 -9.80 24.86
C MET A 1 1.22 -10.51 24.71
N SER A 2 2.08 -10.06 23.79
CA SER A 2 3.41 -10.63 23.60
C SER A 2 4.39 -9.83 24.46
N GLY A 3 4.75 -10.34 25.63
CA GLY A 3 5.75 -9.74 26.51
C GLY A 3 7.14 -9.88 25.91
N GLY A 4 7.56 -8.90 25.12
CA GLY A 4 8.97 -8.79 24.71
C GLY A 4 9.81 -8.35 25.90
N LYS A 5 10.79 -9.17 26.30
CA LYS A 5 11.76 -8.80 27.34
C LYS A 5 12.50 -7.54 26.90
N SER A 6 12.28 -6.41 27.57
CA SER A 6 13.12 -5.22 27.42
C SER A 6 14.49 -5.52 28.03
N GLY A 7 15.55 -5.44 27.22
CA GLY A 7 16.91 -5.73 27.68
C GLY A 7 17.95 -5.72 26.57
N TRP A 8 19.22 -5.60 26.96
CA TRP A 8 20.35 -5.68 26.02
C TRP A 8 20.48 -7.09 25.43
N MET A 9 20.56 -7.17 24.10
CA MET A 9 20.76 -8.42 23.37
C MET A 9 22.19 -8.48 22.80
N ARG A 10 22.84 -9.64 22.92
CA ARG A 10 24.11 -9.92 22.22
C ARG A 10 23.80 -10.53 20.86
N ILE A 11 24.47 -10.05 19.82
CA ILE A 11 24.36 -10.57 18.45
C ILE A 11 25.76 -10.86 17.90
N ASN A 12 25.87 -11.93 17.13
CA ASN A 12 27.08 -12.25 16.38
C ASN A 12 26.93 -11.71 14.95
N VAL A 13 27.90 -10.93 14.50
CA VAL A 13 27.85 -10.25 13.21
C VAL A 13 29.14 -10.55 12.45
N PRO A 14 29.09 -10.87 11.14
CA PRO A 14 30.29 -11.08 10.32
C PRO A 14 31.31 -9.92 10.42
N ALA A 15 32.60 -10.24 10.37
CA ALA A 15 33.68 -9.26 10.49
C ALA A 15 33.58 -8.07 9.51
N PRO A 16 33.24 -8.26 8.21
CA PRO A 16 33.08 -7.14 7.28
C PRO A 16 31.96 -6.15 7.67
N ILE A 17 30.86 -6.67 8.22
CA ILE A 17 29.75 -5.83 8.69
C ILE A 17 30.16 -5.09 9.97
N THR A 18 30.93 -5.74 10.86
CA THR A 18 31.47 -5.08 12.06
C THR A 18 32.38 -3.90 11.71
N GLN A 19 33.24 -4.06 10.71
CA GLN A 19 34.09 -2.97 10.19
C GLN A 19 33.25 -1.82 9.62
N THR A 20 32.16 -2.14 8.92
CA THR A 20 31.22 -1.16 8.38
C THR A 20 30.52 -0.37 9.50
N ILE A 21 30.05 -1.07 10.54
CA ILE A 21 29.45 -0.43 11.74
C ILE A 21 30.46 0.50 12.41
N ASP A 22 31.72 0.08 12.55
CA ASP A 22 32.78 0.90 13.14
C ASP A 22 33.10 2.15 12.34
N ARG A 23 33.14 2.02 11.00
CA ARG A 23 33.31 3.16 10.09
C ARG A 23 32.17 4.16 10.27
N LEU A 24 30.92 3.70 10.18
CA LEU A 24 29.73 4.54 10.32
C LEU A 24 29.60 5.18 11.71
N LYS A 25 30.04 4.48 12.77
CA LYS A 25 30.15 5.04 14.12
C LYS A 25 31.07 6.27 14.16
N ARG A 26 32.25 6.18 13.52
CA ARG A 26 33.23 7.28 13.49
C ARG A 26 32.74 8.44 12.64
N GLU A 27 32.23 8.15 11.44
CA GLU A 27 31.72 9.16 10.51
C GLU A 27 30.57 9.97 11.11
N ASN A 28 29.65 9.33 11.84
CA ASN A 28 28.46 9.99 12.38
C ASN A 28 28.60 10.41 13.86
N ASN A 29 29.74 10.13 14.50
CA ASN A 29 29.95 10.32 15.94
C ASN A 29 28.84 9.68 16.82
N GLU A 30 28.49 8.42 16.54
CA GLU A 30 27.41 7.70 17.23
C GLU A 30 27.88 6.33 17.78
N PRO A 31 27.37 5.85 18.93
CA PRO A 31 27.72 4.53 19.44
C PRO A 31 27.22 3.41 18.52
N ARG A 32 27.93 2.26 18.51
CA ARG A 32 27.62 1.10 17.63
C ARG A 32 26.15 0.68 17.70
N TRP A 33 25.58 0.64 18.90
CA TRP A 33 24.19 0.22 19.11
C TRP A 33 23.19 1.12 18.37
N ARG A 34 23.49 2.42 18.22
CA ARG A 34 22.62 3.39 17.55
C ARG A 34 22.65 3.22 16.04
N VAL A 35 23.84 2.94 15.48
CA VAL A 35 24.00 2.57 14.06
C VAL A 35 23.21 1.29 13.74
N ILE A 36 23.33 0.27 14.59
CA ILE A 36 22.61 -1.00 14.44
C ILE A 36 21.10 -0.79 14.59
N ALA A 37 20.65 -0.07 15.63
CA ALA A 37 19.24 0.21 15.84
C ALA A 37 18.62 0.96 14.66
N ARG A 38 19.30 1.98 14.12
CA ARG A 38 18.85 2.70 12.91
C ARG A 38 18.70 1.76 11.72
N ALA A 39 19.67 0.87 11.48
CA ALA A 39 19.60 -0.08 10.38
C ALA A 39 18.40 -1.04 10.54
N ILE A 40 18.18 -1.58 11.74
CA ILE A 40 17.04 -2.46 12.04
C ILE A 40 15.72 -1.72 11.84
N LEU A 41 15.57 -0.52 12.41
CA LEU A 41 14.35 0.29 12.27
C LEU A 41 14.08 0.67 10.81
N THR A 42 15.14 0.98 10.04
CA THR A 42 15.02 1.30 8.61
C THR A 42 14.57 0.06 7.83
N TYR A 43 15.17 -1.10 8.09
CA TYR A 43 14.76 -2.35 7.46
C TYR A 43 13.31 -2.73 7.81
N ALA A 44 12.93 -2.62 9.08
CA ALA A 44 11.56 -2.88 9.53
C ALA A 44 10.56 -1.93 8.84
N LYS A 45 10.88 -0.63 8.74
CA LYS A 45 10.06 0.35 8.03
C LYS A 45 9.89 -0.01 6.55
N ILE A 46 10.95 -0.41 5.87
CA ILE A 46 10.91 -0.85 4.47
C ILE A 46 10.00 -2.08 4.31
N HIS A 47 10.15 -3.06 5.19
CA HIS A 47 9.34 -4.28 5.15
C HIS A 47 7.86 -3.98 5.42
N ASP A 48 7.54 -3.20 6.45
CA ASP A 48 6.17 -2.78 6.78
C ASP A 48 5.53 -1.98 5.63
N ASP A 49 6.30 -1.11 4.97
CA ASP A 49 5.81 -0.34 3.82
C ASP A 49 5.56 -1.24 2.59
N LEU A 50 6.40 -2.25 2.34
CA LEU A 50 6.18 -3.25 1.30
C LEU A 50 4.90 -4.05 1.57
N ASP A 51 4.72 -4.55 2.80
CA ASP A 51 3.52 -5.27 3.22
C ASP A 51 2.27 -4.39 3.07
N ARG A 52 2.37 -3.10 3.42
CA ARG A 52 1.28 -2.14 3.27
C ARG A 52 0.90 -1.95 1.79
N ARG A 53 1.86 -1.86 0.88
CA ARG A 53 1.59 -1.72 -0.56
C ARG A 53 0.91 -2.96 -1.13
N LEU A 54 1.43 -4.14 -0.82
CA LEU A 54 0.81 -5.41 -1.23
C LEU A 54 -0.60 -5.55 -0.67
N TYR A 55 -0.82 -5.14 0.58
CA TYR A 55 -2.16 -5.06 1.18
C TYR A 55 -3.11 -4.15 0.39
N TYR A 56 -2.66 -2.97 -0.03
CA TYR A 56 -3.48 -2.06 -0.84
C TYR A 56 -3.74 -2.58 -2.26
N ILE A 57 -2.76 -3.24 -2.89
CA ILE A 57 -2.95 -3.92 -4.18
C ILE A 57 -4.06 -4.97 -4.06
N SER A 58 -3.98 -5.84 -3.05
CA SER A 58 -5.00 -6.88 -2.79
C SER A 58 -6.38 -6.27 -2.55
N LYS A 59 -6.47 -5.21 -1.73
CA LYS A 59 -7.73 -4.49 -1.50
C LYS A 59 -8.30 -3.87 -2.77
N LEU A 60 -7.46 -3.30 -3.61
CA LEU A 60 -7.89 -2.60 -4.82
C LEU A 60 -8.43 -3.59 -5.86
N MET A 61 -7.73 -4.71 -6.07
CA MET A 61 -8.18 -5.80 -6.94
C MET A 61 -9.50 -6.43 -6.45
N THR A 62 -9.56 -6.73 -5.15
CA THR A 62 -10.73 -7.35 -4.53
C THR A 62 -11.93 -6.41 -4.54
N GLY A 63 -11.73 -5.16 -4.11
CA GLY A 63 -12.79 -4.15 -4.05
C GLY A 63 -13.39 -3.84 -5.41
N TRP A 64 -12.57 -3.70 -6.45
CA TRP A 64 -13.07 -3.49 -7.80
C TRP A 64 -13.82 -4.71 -8.35
N SER A 65 -13.35 -5.91 -8.03
CA SER A 65 -14.04 -7.15 -8.42
C SER A 65 -15.42 -7.24 -7.78
N TYR A 66 -15.57 -6.88 -6.49
CA TYR A 66 -16.88 -6.79 -5.85
C TYR A 66 -17.80 -5.78 -6.54
N VAL A 67 -17.30 -4.58 -6.89
CA VAL A 67 -18.11 -3.60 -7.62
C VAL A 67 -18.61 -4.19 -8.95
N LYS A 68 -17.75 -4.85 -9.73
CA LYS A 68 -18.15 -5.50 -10.99
C LYS A 68 -19.21 -6.58 -10.78
N VAL A 69 -19.04 -7.43 -9.76
CA VAL A 69 -20.00 -8.49 -9.43
C VAL A 69 -21.36 -7.89 -9.05
N TYR A 70 -21.40 -6.89 -8.17
CA TYR A 70 -22.64 -6.25 -7.74
C TYR A 70 -23.34 -5.51 -8.88
N LEU A 71 -22.58 -4.87 -9.79
CA LEU A 71 -23.15 -4.28 -11.01
C LEU A 71 -23.80 -5.34 -11.91
N SER A 72 -23.20 -6.52 -12.03
CA SER A 72 -23.75 -7.64 -12.78
C SER A 72 -25.01 -8.20 -12.11
N LEU A 73 -24.96 -8.42 -10.79
CA LEU A 73 -26.11 -8.91 -10.01
C LEU A 73 -27.30 -7.93 -10.06
N ARG A 74 -27.04 -6.61 -10.07
CA ARG A 74 -28.10 -5.60 -10.20
C ARG A 74 -28.83 -5.74 -11.53
N LYS A 75 -28.11 -5.97 -12.64
CA LYS A 75 -28.75 -6.20 -13.96
C LYS A 75 -29.68 -7.40 -13.94
N ASN A 76 -29.38 -8.40 -13.11
CA ASN A 76 -30.19 -9.60 -12.94
C ASN A 76 -31.26 -9.46 -11.84
N GLY A 77 -31.47 -8.26 -11.30
CA GLY A 77 -32.46 -7.99 -10.24
C GLY A 77 -32.15 -8.69 -8.91
N LYS A 78 -30.90 -9.10 -8.67
CA LYS A 78 -30.49 -9.87 -7.48
C LYS A 78 -30.04 -9.01 -6.31
N VAL A 79 -29.70 -7.75 -6.54
CA VAL A 79 -29.25 -6.78 -5.53
C VAL A 79 -29.84 -5.40 -5.82
N THR A 80 -29.97 -4.58 -4.79
CA THR A 80 -30.49 -3.20 -4.89
C THR A 80 -29.42 -2.19 -5.32
N ASP A 81 -29.87 -1.00 -5.71
CA ASP A 81 -28.97 0.13 -5.97
C ASP A 81 -28.20 0.55 -4.71
N GLU A 82 -28.79 0.42 -3.53
CA GLU A 82 -28.16 0.72 -2.25
C GLU A 82 -26.97 -0.23 -1.98
N GLU A 83 -27.13 -1.51 -2.30
CA GLU A 83 -26.06 -2.50 -2.17
C GLU A 83 -24.90 -2.22 -3.12
N VAL A 84 -25.19 -1.84 -4.37
CA VAL A 84 -24.17 -1.39 -5.34
C VAL A 84 -23.46 -0.14 -4.83
N LYS A 85 -24.21 0.88 -4.36
CA LYS A 85 -23.64 2.11 -3.78
C LYS A 85 -22.75 1.81 -2.59
N ALA A 86 -23.08 0.84 -1.75
CA ALA A 86 -22.26 0.44 -0.61
C ALA A 86 -20.91 -0.13 -1.04
N GLN A 87 -20.87 -0.99 -2.06
CA GLN A 87 -19.61 -1.51 -2.60
C GLN A 87 -18.78 -0.41 -3.26
N VAL A 88 -19.41 0.49 -4.01
CA VAL A 88 -18.74 1.64 -4.61
C VAL A 88 -18.10 2.53 -3.54
N LYS A 89 -18.83 2.87 -2.47
CA LYS A 89 -18.27 3.64 -1.33
C LYS A 89 -17.06 2.95 -0.70
N ARG A 90 -17.11 1.64 -0.49
CA ARG A 90 -15.98 0.87 0.06
C ARG A 90 -14.77 0.89 -0.87
N PHE A 91 -15.00 0.77 -2.17
CA PHE A 91 -13.93 0.85 -3.16
C PHE A 91 -13.32 2.26 -3.22
N CYS A 92 -14.13 3.31 -3.29
CA CYS A 92 -13.65 4.70 -3.29
C CYS A 92 -12.86 5.03 -2.02
N LYS A 93 -13.29 4.54 -0.84
CA LYS A 93 -12.52 4.67 0.40
C LYS A 93 -11.13 4.03 0.31
N THR A 94 -10.99 2.94 -0.44
CA THR A 94 -9.67 2.30 -0.67
C THR A 94 -8.79 3.18 -1.56
N LEU A 95 -9.35 3.80 -2.60
CA LEU A 95 -8.65 4.77 -3.44
C LEU A 95 -8.19 5.99 -2.60
N ASP A 96 -9.08 6.56 -1.79
CA ASP A 96 -8.73 7.67 -0.88
C ASP A 96 -7.60 7.30 0.11
N GLN A 97 -7.61 6.07 0.63
CA GLN A 97 -6.54 5.58 1.50
C GLN A 97 -5.20 5.48 0.77
N ILE A 98 -5.19 5.05 -0.49
CA ILE A 98 -3.97 4.97 -1.31
C ILE A 98 -3.45 6.39 -1.59
N GLN A 99 -4.33 7.31 -1.98
CA GLN A 99 -3.92 8.70 -2.22
C GLN A 99 -3.38 9.40 -0.97
N SER A 100 -4.07 9.25 0.16
CA SER A 100 -3.66 9.92 1.40
C SER A 100 -2.42 9.32 2.05
N ARG A 101 -2.24 8.00 2.00
CA ARG A 101 -1.18 7.30 2.75
C ARG A 101 0.04 6.95 1.91
N LEU A 102 -0.14 6.76 0.60
CA LEU A 102 0.92 6.36 -0.31
C LEU A 102 1.20 7.43 -1.37
N HIS A 103 0.48 8.56 -1.33
CA HIS A 103 0.68 9.72 -2.20
C HIS A 103 0.57 9.40 -3.71
N ILE A 104 -0.16 8.33 -4.06
CA ILE A 104 -0.46 7.97 -5.45
C ILE A 104 -1.81 8.57 -5.82
N LYS A 105 -1.85 9.39 -6.88
CA LYS A 105 -3.08 10.06 -7.32
C LYS A 105 -4.12 9.05 -7.82
N THR A 106 -5.29 9.02 -7.18
CA THR A 106 -6.39 8.10 -7.54
C THR A 106 -7.76 8.78 -7.59
N SER A 107 -7.85 10.08 -7.26
CA SER A 107 -9.11 10.82 -7.20
C SER A 107 -9.89 10.83 -8.52
N HIS A 108 -9.20 10.77 -9.66
CA HIS A 108 -9.84 10.71 -10.98
C HIS A 108 -10.62 9.40 -11.19
N ILE A 109 -10.17 8.29 -10.59
CA ILE A 109 -10.81 6.98 -10.69
C ILE A 109 -12.17 7.00 -9.95
N ILE A 110 -12.27 7.73 -8.84
CA ILE A 110 -13.48 7.81 -8.02
C ILE A 110 -14.68 8.29 -8.86
N GLY A 111 -14.48 9.34 -9.67
CA GLY A 111 -15.52 9.86 -10.57
C GLY A 111 -15.98 8.79 -11.57
N LEU A 112 -15.03 8.09 -12.20
CA LEU A 112 -15.32 7.03 -13.18
C LEU A 112 -16.14 5.88 -12.57
N VAL A 113 -15.80 5.47 -11.34
CA VAL A 113 -16.51 4.39 -10.63
C VAL A 113 -17.94 4.78 -10.32
N TRP A 114 -18.17 5.99 -9.80
CA TRP A 114 -19.52 6.50 -9.52
C TRP A 114 -20.37 6.62 -10.78
N ASP A 115 -19.74 6.99 -11.88
CA ASP A 115 -20.36 7.08 -13.18
C ASP A 115 -20.81 5.72 -13.71
N VAL A 116 -19.99 4.68 -13.56
CA VAL A 116 -20.36 3.30 -13.90
C VAL A 116 -21.47 2.77 -12.99
N ALA A 117 -21.53 3.23 -11.74
CA ALA A 117 -22.60 2.87 -10.82
C ALA A 117 -23.98 3.36 -11.28
N LYS A 118 -24.05 4.54 -11.89
CA LYS A 118 -25.30 5.10 -12.46
C LYS A 118 -25.76 4.36 -13.71
N GLY A 119 -24.83 3.86 -14.52
CA GLY A 119 -25.15 3.12 -15.74
C GLY A 119 -23.96 2.30 -16.20
N TYR A 120 -24.16 0.99 -16.38
CA TYR A 120 -23.09 0.09 -16.80
C TYR A 120 -22.62 0.45 -18.22
N ASN A 121 -21.33 0.78 -18.35
CA ASN A 121 -20.69 1.06 -19.63
C ASN A 121 -19.37 0.27 -19.71
N GLY A 122 -19.31 -0.70 -20.63
CA GLY A 122 -18.14 -1.56 -20.81
C GLY A 122 -16.85 -0.80 -21.14
N LYS A 123 -16.93 0.30 -21.91
CA LYS A 123 -15.76 1.14 -22.23
C LYS A 123 -15.20 1.81 -20.97
N ARG A 124 -16.07 2.32 -20.10
CA ARG A 124 -15.66 2.90 -18.81
C ARG A 124 -15.09 1.85 -17.86
N VAL A 125 -15.66 0.64 -17.86
CA VAL A 125 -15.10 -0.48 -17.07
C VAL A 125 -13.68 -0.82 -17.54
N ALA A 126 -13.43 -0.86 -18.85
CA ALA A 126 -12.09 -1.08 -19.40
C ALA A 126 -11.13 0.04 -18.99
N GLN A 127 -11.55 1.30 -19.12
CA GLN A 127 -10.76 2.45 -18.67
C GLN A 127 -10.40 2.35 -17.18
N ILE A 128 -11.35 2.00 -16.31
CA ILE A 128 -11.07 1.81 -14.88
C ILE A 128 -10.09 0.65 -14.65
N ASN A 129 -10.17 -0.44 -15.41
CA ASN A 129 -9.20 -1.54 -15.29
C ASN A 129 -7.78 -1.08 -15.63
N ASP A 130 -7.61 -0.26 -16.67
CA ASP A 130 -6.29 0.25 -17.06
C ASP A 130 -5.75 1.22 -16.01
N GLU A 131 -6.57 2.14 -15.51
CA GLU A 131 -6.20 3.04 -14.41
C GLU A 131 -5.81 2.28 -13.14
N ILE A 132 -6.55 1.23 -12.79
CA ILE A 132 -6.21 0.31 -11.69
C ILE A 132 -4.86 -0.36 -11.93
N ARG A 133 -4.58 -0.80 -13.16
CA ARG A 133 -3.29 -1.42 -13.51
C ARG A 133 -2.15 -0.42 -13.33
N GLU A 134 -2.32 0.83 -13.73
CA GLU A 134 -1.30 1.87 -13.54
C GLU A 134 -1.08 2.18 -12.06
N VAL A 135 -2.14 2.23 -11.24
CA VAL A 135 -2.00 2.37 -9.78
C VAL A 135 -1.24 1.19 -9.18
N ILE A 136 -1.51 -0.05 -9.62
CA ILE A 136 -0.79 -1.23 -9.13
C ILE A 136 0.69 -1.17 -9.52
N LYS A 137 1.01 -0.78 -10.77
CA LYS A 137 2.40 -0.57 -11.19
C LYS A 137 3.07 0.49 -10.32
N ALA A 138 2.41 1.61 -10.06
CA ALA A 138 2.93 2.66 -9.19
C ALA A 138 3.16 2.14 -7.76
N LEU A 139 2.26 1.32 -7.21
CA LEU A 139 2.41 0.70 -5.89
C LEU A 139 3.60 -0.28 -5.82
N LEU A 140 3.87 -1.01 -6.92
CA LEU A 140 4.98 -1.95 -7.02
C LEU A 140 6.33 -1.26 -7.24
N VAL A 141 6.35 -0.16 -8.01
CA VAL A 141 7.57 0.50 -8.48
C VAL A 141 7.93 1.74 -7.67
N ALA A 142 7.01 2.34 -6.90
CA ALA A 142 7.30 3.51 -6.08
C ALA A 142 8.55 3.23 -5.24
N GLU A 143 9.67 3.88 -5.56
CA GLU A 143 10.88 3.71 -4.77
C GLU A 143 10.53 4.03 -3.31
N VAL A 144 11.04 3.21 -2.39
CA VAL A 144 11.01 3.57 -0.98
C VAL A 144 11.66 4.94 -0.90
N GLY A 145 10.90 5.98 -0.56
CA GLY A 145 11.40 7.33 -0.42
C GLY A 145 12.46 7.38 0.69
N GLY A 146 13.70 7.08 0.34
CA GLY A 146 14.80 7.98 0.65
C GLY A 146 14.57 9.25 -0.15
N GLU A 147 14.68 10.37 0.54
CA GLU A 147 14.37 11.70 0.06
C GLU A 147 14.93 11.94 -1.35
N ARG A 148 14.06 12.34 -2.29
CA ARG A 148 14.47 13.31 -3.30
C ARG A 148 14.14 14.69 -2.74
N ALA A 149 15.12 15.25 -2.03
CA ALA A 149 15.28 16.67 -1.78
C ALA A 149 16.78 16.95 -1.70
#